data_AF-A0A0L8FNE8-F1
#
_entry.id   AF-A0A0L8FNE8-F1
#
_cell.length_a   1.000
_cell.length_b   1.000
_cell.length_c   1.000
_cell.angle_alpha   90.00
_cell.angle_beta   90.00
_cell.angle_gamma   90.00
#
_symmetry.space_group_name_H-M   'P 1'
#
loop_
_entity.id
_entity.type
_entity.pdbx_description
1 polymer ?
#
loop_
_entity_poly.entity_id
_entity_poly.type
_entity_poly.pdbx_seq_one_letter_code
_entity_poly.pdbx_strand_id
1 'polypeptide(L)'
;MVAPVAIQMNLHPTMNQDANDIMEAFKKFKQKSQLAFKSFLKGTIANEKISYILLWMGEKGLDLFNGWDMSESDCCNQDTLLEKFERHLEPIKKP
;
A
#
# COMPACT_ATOMS: atom_id res chain seq x y z
N MET A 1 -11.48 -24.08 27.60
CA MET A 1 -10.37 -23.50 26.82
C MET A 1 -10.90 -23.20 25.44
N VAL A 2 -11.21 -21.94 25.14
CA VAL A 2 -11.73 -21.55 23.84
C VAL A 2 -10.50 -21.27 22.99
N ALA A 3 -10.26 -22.09 21.95
CA ALA A 3 -9.26 -21.75 20.96
C ALA A 3 -9.59 -20.34 20.43
N PRO A 4 -8.63 -19.41 20.34
CA PRO A 4 -8.92 -18.15 19.70
C PRO A 4 -9.24 -18.53 18.26
N VAL A 5 -10.49 -18.32 17.87
CA VAL A 5 -10.89 -18.36 16.47
C VAL A 5 -9.91 -17.43 15.78
N ALA A 6 -8.98 -18.02 15.04
CA ALA A 6 -8.23 -17.33 14.01
C ALA A 6 -9.28 -16.93 12.97
N ILE A 7 -10.05 -15.88 13.29
CA ILE A 7 -10.64 -15.06 12.26
C ILE A 7 -9.37 -14.53 11.60
N GLN A 8 -9.03 -15.12 10.46
CA GLN A 8 -8.15 -14.53 9.48
C GLN A 8 -8.87 -13.26 9.03
N MET A 9 -8.92 -12.28 9.92
CA MET A 9 -9.34 -10.93 9.62
C MET A 9 -8.27 -10.51 8.61
N ASN A 10 -8.67 -10.27 7.37
CA ASN A 10 -7.83 -9.60 6.38
C ASN A 10 -7.55 -8.17 6.87
N LEU A 11 -6.83 -8.06 7.98
CA LEU A 11 -6.35 -6.84 8.60
C LEU A 11 -5.28 -6.23 7.71
N HIS A 12 -4.68 -7.03 6.84
CA HIS A 12 -3.66 -6.59 5.91
C HIS A 12 -4.38 -6.00 4.70
N PRO A 13 -4.22 -4.69 4.43
CA PRO A 13 -4.54 -4.15 3.12
C PRO A 13 -3.84 -5.02 2.08
N THR A 14 -4.54 -5.41 1.03
CA THR A 14 -3.93 -6.12 -0.09
C THR A 14 -4.37 -5.40 -1.34
N MET A 15 -3.41 -4.98 -2.15
CA MET A 15 -3.70 -4.32 -3.41
C MET A 15 -4.21 -5.37 -4.40
N ASN A 16 -5.41 -5.16 -4.93
CA ASN A 16 -5.92 -5.99 -6.02
C ASN A 16 -5.47 -5.40 -7.35
N GLN A 17 -4.37 -5.93 -7.87
CA GLN A 17 -3.74 -5.49 -9.13
C GLN A 17 -4.51 -5.93 -10.38
N ASP A 18 -5.47 -6.86 -10.24
CA ASP A 18 -6.25 -7.41 -11.35
C ASP A 18 -7.71 -6.93 -11.31
N ALA A 19 -7.97 -5.86 -10.55
CA ALA A 19 -9.28 -5.23 -10.49
C ALA A 19 -9.63 -4.54 -11.81
N ASN A 20 -10.90 -4.66 -12.25
CA ASN A 20 -11.40 -3.95 -13.43
C ASN A 20 -11.21 -2.43 -13.34
N ASP A 21 -11.37 -1.87 -12.14
CA ASP A 21 -11.03 -0.48 -11.84
C ASP A 21 -9.85 -0.45 -10.86
N ILE A 22 -8.65 -0.48 -11.42
CA ILE A 22 -7.39 -0.47 -10.66
C ILE A 22 -7.23 0.82 -9.82
N MET A 23 -7.80 1.94 -10.27
CA MET A 23 -7.76 3.21 -9.56
C MET A 23 -8.66 3.19 -8.33
N GLU A 24 -9.88 2.67 -8.45
CA GLU A 24 -10.77 2.48 -7.30
C GLU A 24 -10.19 1.47 -6.30
N ALA A 25 -9.62 0.37 -6.80
CA ALA A 25 -8.93 -0.62 -5.98
C ALA A 25 -7.77 0.01 -5.19
N PHE A 26 -6.97 0.85 -5.86
CA PHE A 26 -5.87 1.57 -5.22
C PHE A 26 -6.34 2.58 -4.17
N LYS A 27 -7.42 3.34 -4.44
CA LYS A 27 -8.00 4.26 -3.45
C LYS A 27 -8.47 3.53 -2.19
N LYS A 28 -9.15 2.39 -2.35
CA LYS A 28 -9.56 1.52 -1.23
C LYS A 28 -8.35 0.96 -0.50
N PHE A 29 -7.31 0.56 -1.22
CA PHE A 29 -6.04 0.12 -0.63
C PHE A 29 -5.40 1.21 0.23
N LYS A 30 -5.24 2.43 -0.30
CA LYS A 30 -4.71 3.61 0.40
C LYS A 30 -5.46 3.86 1.71
N GLN A 31 -6.80 3.86 1.66
CA GLN A 31 -7.66 4.02 2.84
C GLN A 31 -7.44 2.92 3.89
N LYS A 32 -7.37 1.65 3.46
CA LYS A 32 -7.13 0.51 4.35
C LYS A 32 -5.75 0.59 5.02
N SER A 33 -4.71 0.96 4.28
CA SER A 33 -3.36 1.16 4.81
C SER A 33 -3.32 2.25 5.87
N GLN A 34 -3.98 3.39 5.61
CA GLN A 34 -4.10 4.47 6.59
C GLN A 34 -4.86 4.04 7.86
N LEU A 35 -5.93 3.23 7.72
CA LEU A 35 -6.65 2.68 8.87
C LEU A 35 -5.79 1.71 9.68
N ALA A 36 -5.00 0.86 9.03
CA ALA A 36 -4.08 -0.06 9.68
C ALA A 36 -3.07 0.71 10.57
N PHE A 37 -2.41 1.73 10.01
CA PHE A 37 -1.45 2.57 10.76
C PHE A 37 -2.07 3.45 11.85
N LYS A 38 -3.38 3.73 11.76
CA LYS A 38 -4.12 4.42 12.83
C LYS A 38 -4.62 3.48 13.92
N SER A 39 -4.73 2.19 13.62
CA SER A 39 -5.31 1.17 14.50
C SER A 39 -4.21 0.24 15.05
N PHE A 40 -4.12 -0.98 14.56
CA PHE A 40 -3.27 -2.04 15.11
C PHE A 40 -1.78 -1.92 14.71
N LEU A 41 -1.44 -1.03 13.77
CA LEU A 41 -0.06 -0.63 13.45
C LEU A 41 0.22 0.82 13.88
N LYS A 42 -0.44 1.28 14.94
CA LYS A 42 -0.16 2.59 15.53
C LYS A 42 1.24 2.61 16.14
N GLY A 43 2.02 3.62 15.80
CA GLY A 43 3.39 3.80 16.32
C GLY A 43 4.49 3.27 15.40
N THR A 44 4.14 2.60 14.30
CA THR A 44 5.08 2.21 13.24
C THR A 44 5.84 3.44 12.71
N ILE A 45 7.17 3.33 12.60
CA ILE A 45 8.01 4.42 12.10
C ILE A 45 7.91 4.54 10.57
N ALA A 46 8.28 5.69 10.02
CA ALA A 46 8.10 5.99 8.60
C ALA A 46 8.62 4.89 7.64
N ASN A 47 9.87 4.44 7.86
CA ASN A 47 10.50 3.42 7.01
C ASN A 47 9.76 2.08 7.08
N GLU A 48 9.30 1.67 8.26
CA GLU A 48 8.51 0.46 8.43
C GLU A 48 7.18 0.55 7.71
N LYS A 49 6.49 1.70 7.75
CA LYS A 49 5.22 1.89 7.02
C LYS A 49 5.38 1.67 5.53
N ILE A 50 6.51 2.10 4.98
CA ILE A 50 6.84 1.90 3.57
C ILE A 50 7.07 0.42 3.27
N SER A 51 7.82 -0.29 4.11
CA SER A 51 7.94 -1.74 4.00
C SER A 51 6.59 -2.45 4.05
N TYR A 52 5.69 -2.08 4.96
CA TYR A 52 4.33 -2.63 5.02
C TYR A 52 3.54 -2.38 3.73
N ILE A 53 3.54 -1.14 3.23
CA ILE A 53 2.83 -0.78 1.99
C ILE A 53 3.36 -1.61 0.82
N LEU A 54 4.68 -1.75 0.66
CA LEU A 54 5.30 -2.53 -0.41
C LEU A 54 4.92 -4.01 -0.32
N LEU A 55 4.97 -4.60 0.87
CA LEU A 55 4.53 -5.98 1.10
C LEU A 55 3.05 -6.17 0.71
N TRP A 56 2.21 -5.19 1.03
CA TRP A 56 0.79 -5.23 0.74
C TRP A 56 0.43 -4.95 -0.73
N MET A 57 1.33 -4.30 -1.49
CA MET A 57 1.16 -4.13 -2.93
C MET A 57 1.50 -5.39 -3.74
N GLY A 58 2.24 -6.32 -3.14
CA GLY A 58 2.71 -7.53 -3.80
C GLY A 58 3.83 -7.29 -4.81
N GLU A 59 4.18 -8.32 -5.56
CA GLU A 59 5.33 -8.34 -6.48
C GLU A 59 5.31 -7.18 -7.49
N LYS A 60 4.16 -6.93 -8.14
CA LYS A 60 4.00 -5.83 -9.11
C LYS A 60 4.32 -4.45 -8.49
N GLY A 61 3.94 -4.23 -7.23
CA GLY A 61 4.26 -2.98 -6.53
C GLY A 61 5.74 -2.88 -6.17
N LEU A 62 6.34 -4.01 -5.80
CA LEU A 62 7.77 -4.10 -5.50
C LEU A 62 8.63 -3.82 -6.74
N ASP A 63 8.27 -4.42 -7.89
CA ASP A 63 8.96 -4.21 -9.17
C ASP A 63 8.88 -2.74 -9.61
N LEU A 64 7.70 -2.12 -9.47
CA LEU A 64 7.54 -0.70 -9.79
C LEU A 64 8.40 0.18 -8.87
N PHE A 65 8.43 -0.13 -7.58
CA PHE A 65 9.27 0.58 -6.62
C PHE A 65 10.76 0.44 -6.92
N ASN A 66 11.22 -0.76 -7.25
CA ASN A 66 12.62 -1.03 -7.63
C ASN A 66 13.03 -0.32 -8.93
N GLY A 67 12.06 -0.02 -9.80
CA GLY A 67 12.28 0.78 -11.01
C GLY A 67 12.37 2.29 -10.78
N TRP A 68 12.09 2.77 -9.56
CA TRP A 68 12.16 4.19 -9.24
C TRP A 68 13.52 4.58 -8.67
N ASP A 69 14.12 5.62 -9.23
CA ASP A 69 15.25 6.31 -8.61
C ASP A 69 14.70 7.19 -7.47
N MET A 70 14.55 6.60 -6.28
CA MET A 70 14.11 7.29 -5.07
C MET A 70 15.30 7.56 -4.15
N SER A 71 15.46 8.80 -3.71
CA SER A 71 16.39 9.11 -2.63
C SER A 71 15.89 8.51 -1.30
N GLU A 72 16.80 8.16 -0.37
CA GLU A 72 16.42 7.70 0.98
C GLU A 72 15.47 8.68 1.68
N SER A 73 15.57 9.99 1.39
CA SER A 73 14.64 11.01 1.90
C SER A 73 13.23 10.93 1.32
N ASP A 74 13.07 10.56 0.04
CA ASP A 74 11.74 10.35 -0.57
C ASP A 74 11.09 9.06 -0.04
N CYS A 75 11.92 8.07 0.30
CA CYS A 75 11.55 6.83 0.97
C CYS A 75 11.24 7.00 2.47
N CYS A 76 11.10 8.22 2.98
CA CYS A 76 10.70 8.48 4.37
C CYS A 76 9.23 8.92 4.49
N ASN A 77 8.47 9.06 3.38
CA ASN A 77 7.07 9.48 3.44
C ASN A 77 6.13 8.51 2.72
N GLN A 78 5.31 7.80 3.50
CA GLN A 78 4.28 6.88 3.01
C GLN A 78 3.27 7.54 2.07
N ASP A 79 2.93 8.82 2.29
CA ASP A 79 1.93 9.51 1.48
C ASP A 79 2.53 9.84 0.11
N THR A 80 3.77 10.32 0.06
CA THR A 80 4.53 10.51 -1.19
C THR A 80 4.67 9.21 -1.98
N LEU A 81 4.94 8.10 -1.30
CA LEU A 81 4.99 6.77 -1.92
C LEU A 81 3.66 6.42 -2.58
N LEU A 82 2.55 6.52 -1.83
CA LEU A 82 1.22 6.19 -2.32
C LEU A 82 0.77 7.12 -3.45
N GLU A 83 1.14 8.40 -3.43
CA GLU A 83 0.88 9.34 -4.52
C GLU A 83 1.66 9.01 -5.80
N LYS A 84 2.92 8.58 -5.70
CA LYS A 84 3.68 8.10 -6.87
C LYS A 84 3.02 6.88 -7.50
N PHE A 85 2.57 5.92 -6.68
CA PHE A 85 1.81 4.77 -7.17
C PHE A 85 0.49 5.21 -7.84
N GLU A 86 -0.26 6.12 -7.21
CA GLU A 86 -1.51 6.64 -7.78
C GLU A 86 -1.29 7.25 -9.16
N ARG A 87 -0.26 8.10 -9.33
CA ARG A 87 0.12 8.70 -10.63
C ARG A 87 0.51 7.68 -11.69
N HIS A 88 1.17 6.58 -11.29
CA HIS A 88 1.52 5.50 -12.22
C HIS A 88 0.31 4.69 -12.68
N LEU A 89 -0.71 4.59 -11.82
CA LEU A 89 -1.96 3.87 -12.10
C LEU A 89 -3.00 4.76 -12.80
N GLU A 90 -2.88 6.08 -12.67
CA GLU A 90 -3.76 7.02 -13.38
C GLU A 90 -3.68 6.73 -14.88
N PRO A 91 -4.81 6.46 -15.55
CA PRO A 91 -4.82 6.31 -16.98
C PRO A 91 -4.33 7.64 -17.56
N ILE A 92 -3.20 7.61 -18.25
CA ILE A 92 -2.76 8.70 -19.11
C ILE A 92 -3.93 8.90 -20.07
N LYS A 93 -4.77 9.91 -19.84
CA LYS A 93 -5.79 10.33 -20.79
C LYS A 93 -5.00 10.70 -22.05
N LYS A 94 -4.89 9.75 -22.97
CA LYS A 94 -4.37 10.00 -24.30
C LYS A 94 -5.36 11.00 -24.93
N PRO A 95 -4.90 12.20 -25.30
CA PRO A 95 -5.77 13.16 -25.98
C PRO A 95 -6.27 12.60 -27.32
#